data_AF-A0AAP0J242-F1
#
_entry.id   AF-A0AAP0J242-F1
#
_cell.length_a   1.000
_cell.length_b   1.000
_cell.length_c   1.000
_cell.angle_alpha   90.00
_cell.angle_beta   90.00
_cell.angle_gamma   90.00
#
_symmetry.space_group_name_H-M   'P 1'
#
loop_
_entity.id
_entity.type
_entity.pdbx_description
1 polymer ?
#
loop_
_entity_poly.entity_id
_entity_poly.type
_entity_poly.pdbx_seq_one_letter_code
_entity_poly.pdbx_strand_id
1 'polypeptide(L)' 'MILMESPIAMIKDIGTTSDTLKVKVRVSRKWSSTNPKNNDTLLSMDVILLDENVGIVLYSLIIKNLSKYL' A
#
# COMPACT_ATOMS: atom_id res chain seq x y z
N MET A 1 9.86 15.37 26.98
CA MET A 1 9.22 15.51 25.65
C MET A 1 8.53 14.18 25.35
N ILE A 2 7.21 14.12 25.56
CA ILE A 2 6.44 12.90 25.29
C ILE A 2 6.16 12.90 23.79
N LEU A 3 6.66 11.90 23.06
CA LEU A 3 6.27 11.66 21.68
C LEU A 3 4.79 11.27 21.69
N MET A 4 3.89 12.23 21.47
CA MET A 4 2.52 11.90 21.13
C MET A 4 2.57 11.17 19.79
N GLU A 5 2.28 9.87 19.81
CA GLU A 5 2.11 9.11 18.58
C GLU A 5 1.07 9.81 17.70
N SER A 6 1.39 10.00 16.43
CA SER A 6 0.44 10.56 15.47
C SER A 6 -0.84 9.73 15.50
N PRO A 7 -2.03 10.34 15.59
CA PRO A 7 -3.29 9.61 15.67
C PRO A 7 -3.44 8.67 14.47
N ILE A 8 -3.90 7.44 14.74
CA ILE A 8 -4.19 6.44 13.70
C ILE A 8 -5.49 6.86 13.00
N ALA A 9 -5.42 7.12 11.69
CA ALA A 9 -6.55 7.47 10.84
C ALA A 9 -7.22 6.24 10.23
N MET A 10 -8.41 6.44 9.64
CA MET A 10 -9.15 5.41 8.91
C MET A 10 -8.88 5.49 7.41
N ILE A 11 -9.17 4.41 6.68
CA ILE A 11 -9.03 4.37 5.22
C ILE A 11 -9.89 5.44 4.54
N LYS A 12 -11.09 5.71 5.06
CA LYS A 12 -11.99 6.75 4.53
C LYS A 12 -11.42 8.18 4.62
N ASP A 13 -10.41 8.40 5.46
CA ASP A 13 -9.82 9.72 5.68
C ASP A 13 -8.68 10.00 4.68
N ILE A 14 -8.25 8.98 3.92
CA ILE A 14 -7.21 9.11 2.87
C ILE A 14 -7.67 10.11 1.81
N GLY A 15 -6.83 11.09 1.49
CA GLY A 15 -7.06 12.07 0.43
C GLY A 15 -8.02 13.22 0.79
N THR A 16 -8.47 13.30 2.05
CA THR A 16 -9.43 14.34 2.48
C THR A 16 -8.75 15.63 2.95
N THR A 17 -7.64 15.54 3.69
CA THR A 17 -7.08 16.70 4.42
C THR A 17 -5.55 16.72 4.56
N SER A 18 -4.86 15.58 4.39
CA SER A 18 -3.40 15.49 4.56
C SER A 18 -2.81 14.45 3.62
N ASP A 19 -1.66 14.78 3.02
CA ASP A 19 -0.85 13.84 2.23
C ASP A 19 -0.06 12.86 3.10
N THR A 20 0.05 13.15 4.41
CA THR A 20 0.73 12.28 5.38
C THR A 20 -0.26 11.79 6.42
N LEU A 21 -0.49 10.47 6.44
CA LEU A 21 -1.35 9.81 7.42
C LEU A 21 -0.78 8.45 7.81
N LYS A 22 -1.15 7.96 8.98
CA LYS A 22 -0.88 6.58 9.43
C LYS A 22 -2.20 5.86 9.59
N VAL A 23 -2.34 4.70 8.96
CA VAL A 23 -3.52 3.82 9.07
C VAL A 23 -3.12 2.46 9.60
N LYS A 24 -4.00 1.85 10.39
CA LYS A 24 -3.88 0.46 10.83
C LYS A 24 -4.83 -0.40 10.01
N VAL A 25 -4.29 -1.36 9.28
CA VAL A 25 -5.04 -2.15 8.30
C VAL A 25 -4.70 -3.64 8.40
N ARG A 26 -5.62 -4.48 7.93
CA ARG A 26 -5.38 -5.88 7.57
C ARG A 26 -5.21 -5.99 6.06
N VAL A 27 -4.20 -6.74 5.62
CA VAL A 27 -4.10 -7.16 4.23
C VAL A 27 -5.07 -8.33 4.01
N SER A 28 -6.08 -8.12 3.17
CA SER A 28 -7.05 -9.17 2.84
C SER A 28 -6.66 -10.00 1.63
N ARG A 29 -6.06 -9.35 0.62
CA ARG A 29 -5.56 -10.01 -0.59
C ARG A 29 -4.34 -9.28 -1.13
N LYS A 30 -3.44 -10.05 -1.73
CA LYS A 30 -2.20 -9.59 -2.35
C LYS A 30 -1.99 -10.31 -3.67
N TRP A 31 -1.61 -9.56 -4.70
CA TRP A 31 -1.10 -10.08 -5.96
C TRP A 31 0.24 -9.44 -6.26
N SER A 32 1.15 -10.19 -6.87
CA SER A 32 2.45 -9.70 -7.29
C SER A 32 2.74 -10.16 -8.70
N SER A 33 3.28 -9.25 -9.52
CA SER A 33 3.85 -9.57 -10.81
C SER A 33 5.37 -9.55 -10.71
N THR A 34 6.03 -10.61 -11.15
CA THR A 34 7.49 -10.75 -11.14
C THR A 34 8.01 -10.97 -12.56
N ASN A 35 9.27 -10.61 -12.81
CA ASN A 35 9.98 -11.00 -14.02
C ASN A 35 10.81 -12.27 -13.77
N PRO A 36 10.38 -13.45 -14.25
CA PRO A 36 11.13 -14.69 -14.07
C PRO A 36 12.47 -14.69 -14.82
N LYS A 37 12.61 -13.89 -15.89
CA LYS A 37 13.86 -13.77 -16.65
C LYS A 37 14.93 -12.94 -15.92
N ASN A 38 14.53 -12.20 -14.89
CA ASN A 38 15.44 -11.41 -14.06
C ASN A 38 15.29 -11.80 -12.59
N ASN A 39 15.52 -13.07 -12.28
CA ASN A 39 15.56 -13.58 -10.90
C ASN A 39 14.29 -13.23 -10.09
N ASP A 40 13.12 -13.38 -10.71
CA ASP A 40 11.81 -13.06 -10.13
C ASP A 40 11.69 -11.63 -9.55
N THR A 41 12.38 -10.67 -10.16
CA THR A 41 12.31 -9.26 -9.74
C THR A 41 10.85 -8.79 -9.71
N LEU A 42 10.42 -8.22 -8.58
CA LEU A 42 9.09 -7.65 -8.42
C LEU A 42 8.89 -6.44 -9.36
N LEU A 43 7.86 -6.50 -10.19
CA LEU A 43 7.49 -5.44 -11.12
C LEU A 43 6.37 -4.56 -10.54
N SER A 44 5.35 -5.22 -9.99
CA SER A 44 4.20 -4.56 -9.37
C SER A 44 3.59 -5.42 -8.28
N MET A 45 2.86 -4.78 -7.38
CA MET A 45 2.09 -5.43 -6.33
C MET A 45 0.76 -4.72 -6.12
N ASP A 46 -0.33 -5.48 -6.12
CA ASP A 46 -1.67 -5.00 -5.82
C ASP A 46 -2.12 -5.58 -4.49
N VAL A 47 -2.70 -4.75 -3.63
CA VAL A 47 -3.12 -5.14 -2.27
C VAL A 47 -4.50 -4.58 -1.97
N ILE A 48 -5.36 -5.42 -1.37
CA ILE A 48 -6.62 -4.96 -0.78
C ILE A 48 -6.44 -4.81 0.72
N LEU A 49 -6.56 -3.57 1.20
CA LEU A 49 -6.45 -3.19 2.60
C LEU A 49 -7.84 -3.01 3.20
N LEU A 50 -8.03 -3.55 4.41
CA LEU A 50 -9.25 -3.42 5.19
C LEU A 50 -8.92 -2.78 6.54
N ASP A 51 -9.74 -1.83 6.98
CA ASP A 51 -9.74 -1.36 8.36
C ASP A 51 -10.96 -1.91 9.14
N GLU A 52 -11.04 -1.55 10.42
CA GLU A 52 -12.10 -1.99 11.34
C GLU A 52 -13.50 -1.50 10.96
N ASN A 53 -13.62 -0.46 10.13
CA ASN A 53 -14.89 0.09 9.66
C ASN A 53 -15.33 -0.48 8.30
N VAL A 54 -14.70 -1.57 7.83
CA VAL A 54 -14.96 -2.18 6.51
C VAL A 54 -14.61 -1.22 5.35
N GLY A 55 -13.75 -0.21 5.59
CA GLY A 55 -13.18 0.60 4.52
C GLY A 55 -12.30 -0.29 3.64
N ILE A 56 -12.57 -0.33 2.34
CA ILE A 56 -11.78 -1.09 1.35
C ILE A 56 -10.98 -0.09 0.51
N VAL A 57 -9.66 -0.23 0.48
CA VAL A 57 -8.82 0.44 -0.53
C VAL A 57 -8.03 -0.59 -1.31
N LEU A 58 -8.07 -0.44 -2.64
CA LEU A 58 -7.15 -1.09 -3.55
C LEU A 58 -5.91 -0.21 -3.69
N TYR A 59 -4.76 -0.74 -3.31
CA TYR A 59 -3.49 -0.06 -3.42
C TYR A 59 -2.59 -0.80 -4.42
N SER A 60 -2.11 -0.07 -5.42
CA SER A 60 -1.20 -0.58 -6.46
C SER A 60 0.17 0.07 -6.32
N LEU A 61 1.18 -0.74 -6.03
CA LEU A 61 2.58 -0.33 -6.08
C LEU A 61 3.17 -0.76 -7.42
N ILE A 62 3.59 0.21 -8.24
CA ILE A 62 4.35 -0.03 -9.47
C ILE A 62 5.78 0.44 -9.23
N ILE A 63 6.75 -0.45 -9.38
CA ILE A 63 8.16 -0.08 -9.28
C ILE A 63 8.54 0.60 -10.61
N LYS A 64 8.70 1.93 -10.56
CA LYS A 64 9.16 2.79 -11.67
C LYS A 64 10.58 2.40 -12.12
N ASN A 65 10.71 1.31 -12.88
CA ASN A 65 11.83 1.00 -13.77
C ASN A 65 11.59 -0.30 -14.56
N LEU A 66 10.34 -0.54 -14.99
CA LEU A 66 9.98 -1.69 -15.85
C LEU A 66 10.88 -1.83 -17.10
N SER A 67 11.38 -0.72 -17.66
CA SER A 67 12.25 -0.73 -18.84
C SER A 67 13.63 -1.37 -18.63
N LYS A 68 14.13 -1.47 -17.39
CA LYS A 68 15.37 -2.21 -17.07
C LYS A 68 15.14 -3.70 -16.84
N TYR A 69 13.87 -4.11 -16.75
CA TYR A 69 13.46 -5.44 -16.33
C TYR A 69 12.56 -6.13 -17.37
N LEU A 70 12.54 -5.68 -18.62
CA LEU A 70 11.91 -6.35 -19.76
C LEU A 70 12.99 -6.76 -20.75
#